data_AF-A0A7K2MX98-F1
#
_entry.id   AF-A0A7K2MX98-F1
#
_cell.length_a   1.000
_cell.length_b   1.000
_cell.length_c   1.000
_cell.angle_alpha   90.00
_cell.angle_beta   90.00
_cell.angle_gamma   90.00
#
_symmetry.space_group_name_H-M   'P 1'
#
loop_
_entity.id
_entity.type
_entity.pdbx_description
1 polymer ?
#
loop_
_entity_poly.entity_id
_entity_poly.type
_entity_poly.pdbx_seq_one_letter_code
_entity_poly.pdbx_strand_id
1 'polypeptide(L)'
;MNVFLWGVLPYAAFALLIAGLVWRHRYDRFGWTTRSSQVYESKLLNIASPVFHYGILFVLAGHLIGLFVPASWTQAVGINEHAYHLFSLYGGTFAGVLAVAGIGILIYRRRTNAPVFRATTANDKLMYVFLLGALLLGMIAKLSDTSGNGYDYRSTIAPWSRSLFTLNPKTELMEGVPVLY
;
A
#
# COMPACT_ATOMS: atom_id res chain seq x y z
N MET A 1 9.94 22.28 -6.65
CA MET A 1 9.83 20.81 -6.56
C MET A 1 8.53 20.36 -5.88
N ASN A 2 8.12 20.99 -4.77
CA ASN A 2 6.91 20.62 -4.02
C ASN A 2 5.62 20.53 -4.84
N VAL A 3 5.29 21.55 -5.63
CA VAL A 3 4.05 21.57 -6.43
C VAL A 3 4.01 20.42 -7.45
N PHE A 4 5.16 20.12 -8.07
CA PHE A 4 5.24 19.04 -9.04
C PHE A 4 5.03 17.66 -8.36
N LEU A 5 5.75 17.39 -7.26
CA LEU A 5 5.70 16.09 -6.59
C LEU A 5 4.39 15.85 -5.83
N TRP A 6 3.85 16.87 -5.15
CA TRP A 6 2.73 16.71 -4.23
C TRP A 6 1.40 17.26 -4.76
N GLY A 7 1.45 18.01 -5.87
CA GLY A 7 0.27 18.50 -6.59
C GLY A 7 0.08 17.77 -7.90
N VAL A 8 1.03 17.88 -8.83
CA VAL A 8 0.87 17.40 -10.22
C VAL A 8 1.00 15.89 -10.36
N LEU A 9 2.03 15.29 -9.76
CA LEU A 9 2.34 13.86 -9.91
C LEU A 9 1.19 12.93 -9.46
N PRO A 10 0.48 13.17 -8.33
CA PRO A 10 -0.67 12.36 -7.95
C PRO A 10 -1.77 12.37 -9.02
N TYR A 11 -2.11 13.53 -9.58
CA TYR A 11 -3.12 13.61 -10.65
C TYR A 11 -2.67 12.93 -11.94
N ALA A 12 -1.38 13.05 -12.30
CA ALA A 12 -0.84 12.33 -13.45
C ALA A 12 -0.92 10.81 -13.23
N ALA A 13 -0.59 10.31 -12.02
CA ALA A 13 -0.69 8.90 -11.68
C ALA A 13 -2.15 8.40 -11.74
N PHE A 14 -3.12 9.15 -11.20
CA PHE A 14 -4.54 8.83 -11.30
C PHE A 14 -5.04 8.85 -12.74
N ALA A 15 -4.65 9.86 -13.52
CA ALA A 15 -5.02 9.96 -14.93
C ALA A 15 -4.50 8.76 -15.73
N LEU A 16 -3.23 8.37 -15.53
CA LEU A 16 -2.62 7.20 -16.17
C LEU A 16 -3.28 5.89 -15.72
N LEU A 17 -3.60 5.77 -14.42
CA LEU A 17 -4.32 4.60 -13.90
C LEU A 17 -5.69 4.46 -14.58
N ILE A 18 -6.51 5.52 -14.58
CA ILE A 18 -7.86 5.48 -15.14
C ILE A 18 -7.80 5.28 -16.65
N ALA A 19 -6.98 6.05 -17.37
CA ALA A 19 -6.83 5.93 -18.82
C ALA A 19 -6.32 4.54 -19.22
N GLY A 20 -5.34 4.01 -18.49
CA GLY A 20 -4.81 2.66 -18.69
C GLY A 20 -5.86 1.57 -18.45
N LEU A 21 -6.66 1.69 -17.39
CA LEU A 21 -7.77 0.76 -17.11
C LEU A 21 -8.84 0.80 -18.20
N VAL A 22 -9.26 2.00 -18.64
CA VAL A 22 -10.25 2.17 -19.71
C VAL A 22 -9.72 1.59 -21.02
N TRP A 23 -8.48 1.92 -21.38
CA TRP A 23 -7.84 1.40 -22.59
C TRP A 23 -7.76 -0.12 -22.55
N ARG A 24 -7.26 -0.71 -21.45
CA ARG A 24 -7.15 -2.16 -21.30
C ARG A 24 -8.51 -2.84 -21.35
N HIS A 25 -9.53 -2.24 -20.75
CA HIS A 25 -10.90 -2.75 -20.81
C HIS A 25 -11.48 -2.74 -22.23
N ARG A 26 -11.10 -1.77 -23.08
CA ARG A 26 -11.57 -1.70 -24.46
C ARG A 26 -10.83 -2.67 -25.38
N TYR A 27 -9.50 -2.75 -25.26
CA TYR A 27 -8.62 -3.38 -26.24
C TYR A 27 -8.02 -4.73 -25.80
N ASP A 28 -7.91 -5.02 -24.50
CA ASP A 28 -7.34 -6.27 -23.96
C ASP A 28 -8.23 -6.88 -22.87
N ARG A 29 -9.43 -7.27 -23.27
CA ARG A 29 -10.40 -7.92 -22.37
C ARG A 29 -9.98 -9.34 -21.99
N PHE A 30 -9.41 -10.09 -22.93
CA PHE A 30 -9.00 -11.47 -22.71
C PHE A 30 -7.74 -11.58 -21.83
N GLY A 31 -6.85 -10.59 -21.86
CA GLY A 31 -5.70 -10.52 -20.97
C GLY A 31 -6.01 -10.03 -19.55
N TRP A 32 -7.27 -9.68 -19.26
CA TRP A 32 -7.72 -9.26 -17.93
C TRP A 32 -8.06 -10.49 -17.07
N THR A 33 -7.03 -11.14 -16.54
CA THR A 33 -7.17 -12.28 -15.63
C THR A 33 -6.22 -12.14 -14.44
N THR A 34 -6.45 -12.94 -13.39
CA THR A 34 -5.55 -13.01 -12.22
C THR A 34 -4.23 -13.71 -12.54
N ARG A 35 -4.11 -14.37 -13.71
CA ARG A 35 -2.97 -15.22 -14.10
C ARG A 35 -2.56 -16.18 -12.98
N SER A 36 -3.54 -16.91 -12.43
CA SER A 36 -3.30 -17.87 -11.36
C SER A 36 -2.26 -18.92 -11.78
N SER A 37 -1.30 -19.16 -10.90
CA SER A 37 -0.26 -20.19 -11.08
C SER A 37 -0.51 -21.41 -10.18
N GLN A 38 -1.69 -21.52 -9.60
CA GLN A 38 -2.03 -22.58 -8.62
C GLN A 38 -1.96 -23.98 -9.21
N VAL A 39 -2.29 -24.14 -10.49
CA VAL A 39 -2.24 -25.43 -11.20
C VAL A 39 -0.82 -26.01 -11.21
N TYR A 40 0.20 -25.15 -11.27
CA TYR A 40 1.61 -25.57 -11.28
C TYR A 40 2.14 -25.94 -9.89
N GLU A 41 1.63 -25.28 -8.85
CA GLU A 41 2.01 -25.53 -7.45
C GLU A 41 0.96 -24.92 -6.52
N SER A 42 0.35 -25.73 -5.66
CA SER A 42 -0.75 -25.30 -4.78
C SER A 42 -0.40 -25.31 -3.30
N LYS A 43 0.56 -26.11 -2.83
CA LYS A 43 0.84 -26.29 -1.40
C LYS A 43 1.34 -25.00 -0.75
N LEU A 44 2.38 -24.39 -1.33
CA LEU A 44 2.88 -23.11 -0.83
C LEU A 44 1.90 -21.98 -1.13
N LEU A 45 1.27 -21.99 -2.31
CA LEU A 45 0.32 -20.95 -2.69
C LEU A 45 -0.89 -20.87 -1.75
N ASN A 46 -1.43 -22.01 -1.30
CA ASN A 46 -2.59 -22.06 -0.41
C ASN A 46 -2.33 -21.42 0.96
N ILE A 47 -1.08 -21.29 1.39
CA ILE A 47 -0.69 -20.62 2.65
C ILE A 47 -0.24 -19.20 2.36
N ALA A 48 0.68 -19.03 1.42
CA ALA A 48 1.30 -17.74 1.12
C ALA A 48 0.31 -16.74 0.53
N SER A 49 -0.63 -17.19 -0.30
CA SER A 49 -1.62 -16.31 -0.92
C SER A 49 -2.58 -15.70 0.11
N PRO A 50 -3.25 -16.47 1.01
CA PRO A 50 -4.07 -15.87 2.06
C PRO A 50 -3.28 -14.98 3.02
N VAL A 51 -2.09 -15.40 3.45
CA VAL A 51 -1.23 -14.59 4.34
C VAL A 51 -0.92 -13.22 3.72
N PHE A 52 -0.52 -13.21 2.44
CA PHE A 52 -0.27 -11.97 1.71
C PHE A 52 -1.55 -11.13 1.54
N HIS A 53 -2.65 -11.73 1.05
CA HIS A 53 -3.87 -11.00 0.71
C HIS A 53 -4.57 -10.44 1.95
N TYR A 54 -4.67 -11.20 3.04
CA TYR A 54 -5.20 -10.66 4.28
C TYR A 54 -4.30 -9.58 4.84
N GLY A 55 -2.97 -9.78 4.83
CA GLY A 55 -2.01 -8.75 5.25
C GLY A 55 -2.19 -7.43 4.48
N ILE A 56 -2.13 -7.48 3.14
CA ILE A 56 -2.24 -6.27 2.31
C ILE A 56 -3.63 -5.62 2.39
N LEU A 57 -4.70 -6.39 2.53
CA LEU A 57 -6.05 -5.85 2.70
C LEU A 57 -6.19 -5.13 4.05
N PHE A 58 -5.63 -5.67 5.13
CA PHE A 58 -5.60 -4.97 6.42
C PHE A 58 -4.72 -3.72 6.39
N VAL A 59 -3.58 -3.77 5.69
CA VAL A 59 -2.74 -2.59 5.45
C VAL A 59 -3.55 -1.53 4.69
N LEU A 60 -4.23 -1.90 3.61
CA LEU A 60 -5.07 -0.98 2.83
C LEU A 60 -6.20 -0.38 3.68
N ALA A 61 -6.92 -1.21 4.44
CA ALA A 61 -7.97 -0.74 5.34
C ALA A 61 -7.42 0.24 6.38
N GLY A 62 -6.25 -0.05 6.96
CA GLY A 62 -5.56 0.87 7.87
C GLY A 62 -5.21 2.21 7.23
N HIS A 63 -4.74 2.22 5.96
CA HIS A 63 -4.47 3.46 5.23
C HIS A 63 -5.75 4.25 4.95
N LEU A 64 -6.83 3.58 4.55
CA LEU A 64 -8.11 4.23 4.31
C LEU A 64 -8.64 4.89 5.59
N ILE A 65 -8.62 4.16 6.70
CA ILE A 65 -9.04 4.69 7.99
C ILE A 65 -8.11 5.84 8.41
N GLY A 66 -6.80 5.67 8.37
CA GLY A 66 -5.87 6.66 8.89
C GLY A 66 -5.73 7.94 8.07
N LEU A 67 -5.90 7.85 6.74
CA LEU A 67 -5.78 9.01 5.85
C LEU A 67 -7.11 9.73 5.64
N PHE A 68 -8.23 8.99 5.59
CA PHE A 68 -9.53 9.56 5.20
C PHE A 68 -10.47 9.80 6.38
N VAL A 69 -10.31 9.11 7.51
CA VAL A 69 -11.16 9.34 8.69
C VAL A 69 -10.55 10.47 9.55
N PRO A 70 -11.23 11.62 9.69
CA PRO A 70 -10.74 12.73 10.49
C PRO A 70 -10.58 12.35 11.97
N ALA A 71 -9.59 12.93 12.65
CA ALA A 71 -9.38 12.73 14.08
C ALA A 71 -10.61 13.15 14.92
N SER A 72 -11.34 14.18 14.47
CA SER A 72 -12.59 14.61 15.12
C SER A 72 -13.67 13.52 15.14
N TRP A 73 -13.71 12.66 14.11
CA TRP A 73 -14.68 11.56 14.04
C TRP A 73 -14.29 10.44 14.99
N THR A 74 -13.00 10.09 15.07
CA THR A 74 -12.52 9.09 16.03
C THR A 74 -12.73 9.54 17.47
N GLN A 75 -12.49 10.83 17.76
CA GLN A 75 -12.74 11.42 19.07
C GLN A 75 -14.23 11.47 19.42
N ALA A 76 -15.11 11.77 18.45
CA ALA A 76 -16.56 11.80 18.66
C ALA A 76 -17.14 10.43 19.04
N VAL A 77 -16.52 9.33 18.61
CA VAL A 77 -16.89 7.95 18.98
C VAL A 77 -16.19 7.49 20.27
N GLY A 78 -15.44 8.37 20.93
CA GLY A 78 -14.77 8.10 22.20
C GLY A 78 -13.41 7.40 22.09
N ILE A 79 -12.85 7.28 20.87
CA ILE A 79 -11.50 6.75 20.68
C ILE A 79 -10.50 7.87 20.95
N ASN A 80 -9.78 7.77 22.07
CA ASN A 80 -8.70 8.70 22.38
C ASN A 80 -7.48 8.47 21.46
N GLU A 81 -6.64 9.50 21.29
CA GLU A 81 -5.51 9.45 20.35
C GLU A 81 -4.49 8.35 20.72
N HIS A 82 -4.33 8.07 22.00
CA HIS A 82 -3.43 7.02 22.47
C HIS A 82 -3.90 5.62 22.03
N ALA A 83 -5.20 5.32 22.20
CA ALA A 83 -5.80 4.07 21.78
C ALA A 83 -5.72 3.90 20.26
N TYR A 84 -5.98 4.98 19.50
CA TYR A 84 -5.80 4.98 18.05
C TYR A 84 -4.35 4.71 17.65
N HIS A 85 -3.39 5.38 18.29
CA HIS A 85 -1.96 5.22 18.03
C HIS A 85 -1.51 3.78 18.30
N LEU A 86 -1.87 3.20 19.44
CA LEU A 86 -1.55 1.80 19.76
C LEU A 86 -2.17 0.82 18.76
N PHE A 87 -3.44 1.01 18.41
CA PHE A 87 -4.12 0.15 17.43
C PHE A 87 -3.46 0.25 16.05
N SER A 88 -3.15 1.46 15.59
CA SER A 88 -2.46 1.73 14.32
C SER A 88 -1.05 1.14 14.28
N LEU A 89 -0.32 1.23 15.41
CA LEU A 89 1.02 0.69 15.56
C LEU A 89 0.99 -0.84 15.53
N TYR A 90 0.27 -1.49 16.46
CA TYR A 90 0.27 -2.95 16.57
C TYR A 90 -0.48 -3.62 15.42
N GLY A 91 -1.70 -3.19 15.13
CA GLY A 91 -2.52 -3.74 14.06
C GLY A 91 -1.86 -3.53 12.70
N GLY A 92 -1.32 -2.34 12.46
CA GLY A 92 -0.61 -2.05 11.22
C GLY A 92 0.73 -2.78 11.08
N THR A 93 1.50 -2.93 12.16
CA THR A 93 2.75 -3.71 12.14
C THR A 93 2.46 -5.18 11.89
N PHE A 94 1.46 -5.75 12.56
CA PHE A 94 1.04 -7.13 12.35
C PHE A 94 0.60 -7.37 10.90
N ALA A 95 -0.28 -6.52 10.37
CA ALA A 95 -0.72 -6.60 8.98
C ALA A 95 0.44 -6.45 7.98
N GLY A 96 1.37 -5.53 8.25
CA GLY A 96 2.55 -5.31 7.42
C GLY A 96 3.51 -6.50 7.44
N VAL A 97 3.74 -7.13 8.60
CA VAL A 97 4.52 -8.36 8.72
C VAL A 97 3.88 -9.50 7.92
N LEU A 98 2.55 -9.67 8.01
CA LEU A 98 1.84 -10.67 7.20
C LEU A 98 1.99 -10.39 5.69
N ALA A 99 1.86 -9.13 5.26
CA ALA A 99 2.03 -8.76 3.87
C ALA A 99 3.46 -9.02 3.37
N VAL A 100 4.49 -8.60 4.12
CA VAL A 100 5.91 -8.78 3.77
C VAL A 100 6.30 -10.27 3.78
N ALA A 101 5.87 -11.02 4.79
CA ALA A 101 6.14 -12.46 4.86
C ALA A 101 5.42 -13.20 3.72
N GLY A 102 4.15 -12.89 3.47
CA GLY A 102 3.36 -13.49 2.41
C GLY A 102 3.97 -13.25 1.02
N ILE A 103 4.32 -12.00 0.68
CA ILE A 103 4.97 -11.70 -0.60
C ILE A 103 6.37 -12.32 -0.69
N GLY A 104 7.12 -12.37 0.41
CA GLY A 104 8.43 -13.03 0.47
C GLY A 104 8.34 -14.51 0.12
N ILE A 105 7.37 -15.23 0.70
CA ILE A 105 7.11 -16.65 0.39
C ILE A 105 6.62 -16.81 -1.06
N LEU A 106 5.77 -15.92 -1.56
CA LEU A 106 5.31 -15.96 -2.97
C LEU A 106 6.46 -15.76 -3.96
N ILE A 107 7.37 -14.81 -3.68
CA ILE A 107 8.57 -14.58 -4.50
C ILE A 107 9.47 -15.81 -4.42
N TYR A 108 9.73 -16.34 -3.22
CA TYR A 108 10.49 -17.57 -3.04
C TYR A 108 9.92 -18.71 -3.89
N ARG A 109 8.62 -18.97 -3.79
CA ARG A 109 7.90 -19.97 -4.60
C ARG A 109 8.10 -19.75 -6.09
N ARG A 110 8.00 -18.52 -6.58
CA ARG A 110 8.19 -18.20 -8.00
C ARG A 110 9.62 -18.40 -8.47
N ARG A 111 10.61 -18.33 -7.57
CA ARG A 111 12.02 -18.53 -7.91
C ARG A 111 12.45 -19.99 -7.82
N THR A 112 11.87 -20.77 -6.92
CA THR A 112 12.26 -22.17 -6.69
C THR A 112 11.45 -23.20 -7.48
N ASN A 113 10.20 -22.89 -7.84
CA ASN A 113 9.37 -23.78 -8.64
C ASN A 113 9.53 -23.47 -10.15
N ALA A 114 10.19 -24.37 -10.89
CA ALA A 114 10.52 -24.15 -12.31
C ALA A 114 9.29 -23.93 -13.23
N PRO A 115 8.19 -24.72 -13.14
CA PRO A 115 6.96 -24.42 -13.86
C PRO A 115 6.40 -23.01 -13.59
N VAL A 116 6.33 -22.61 -12.33
CA VAL A 116 5.84 -21.27 -11.93
C VAL A 116 6.78 -20.16 -12.41
N PHE A 117 8.09 -20.37 -12.33
CA PHE A 117 9.08 -19.40 -12.80
C PHE A 117 8.93 -19.14 -14.31
N ARG A 118 8.76 -20.19 -15.11
CA ARG A 118 8.56 -20.07 -16.56
C ARG A 118 7.27 -19.34 -16.93
N ALA A 119 6.23 -19.46 -16.12
CA ALA A 119 4.98 -18.73 -16.30
C ALA A 119 5.04 -17.27 -15.79
N THR A 120 6.12 -16.85 -15.12
CA THR A 120 6.25 -15.51 -14.55
C THR A 120 6.81 -14.52 -15.58
N THR A 121 6.05 -13.48 -15.88
CA THR A 121 6.37 -12.47 -16.89
C THR A 121 7.26 -11.35 -16.35
N ALA A 122 7.82 -10.53 -17.26
CA ALA A 122 8.58 -9.33 -16.87
C ALA A 122 7.71 -8.33 -16.07
N ASN A 123 6.43 -8.20 -16.45
CA ASN A 123 5.49 -7.33 -15.74
C ASN A 123 5.24 -7.81 -14.30
N ASP A 124 5.16 -9.12 -14.07
CA ASP A 124 5.03 -9.67 -12.71
C ASP A 124 6.25 -9.32 -11.85
N LYS A 125 7.45 -9.39 -12.44
CA LYS A 125 8.71 -9.06 -11.75
C LYS A 125 8.78 -7.56 -11.40
N LEU A 126 8.42 -6.69 -12.34
CA LEU A 126 8.34 -5.24 -12.09
C LEU A 126 7.34 -4.94 -10.96
N MET A 127 6.15 -5.55 -11.02
CA MET A 127 5.16 -5.43 -9.96
C MET A 127 5.72 -5.85 -8.60
N TYR A 128 6.47 -6.97 -8.52
CA TYR A 128 7.07 -7.41 -7.25
C TYR A 128 8.09 -6.42 -6.71
N VAL A 129 8.90 -5.80 -7.57
CA VAL A 129 9.89 -4.80 -7.15
C VAL A 129 9.19 -3.58 -6.53
N PHE A 130 8.21 -3.00 -7.22
CA PHE A 130 7.51 -1.82 -6.70
C PHE A 130 6.67 -2.13 -5.46
N LEU A 131 5.97 -3.26 -5.45
CA LEU A 131 5.12 -3.65 -4.33
C LEU A 131 5.93 -3.98 -3.07
N LEU A 132 6.99 -4.78 -3.22
CA LEU A 132 7.88 -5.11 -2.10
C LEU A 132 8.62 -3.85 -1.61
N GLY A 133 9.09 -3.00 -2.53
CA GLY A 133 9.70 -1.72 -2.20
C GLY A 133 8.78 -0.84 -1.36
N ALA A 134 7.53 -0.65 -1.82
CA ALA A 134 6.53 0.14 -1.10
C ALA A 134 6.20 -0.46 0.29
N LEU A 135 6.05 -1.78 0.39
CA LEU A 135 5.80 -2.46 1.67
C LEU A 135 6.97 -2.32 2.64
N LEU A 136 8.21 -2.47 2.19
CA LEU A 136 9.39 -2.34 3.04
C LEU A 136 9.60 -0.89 3.47
N LEU A 137 9.45 0.08 2.56
CA LEU A 137 9.53 1.50 2.90
C LEU A 137 8.47 1.88 3.94
N GLY A 138 7.22 1.46 3.75
CA GLY A 138 6.15 1.70 4.72
C GLY A 138 6.40 1.04 6.08
N MET A 139 6.96 -0.17 6.10
CA MET A 139 7.35 -0.84 7.35
C MET A 139 8.52 -0.15 8.04
N ILE A 140 9.53 0.30 7.29
CA ILE A 140 10.66 1.06 7.83
C ILE A 140 10.16 2.36 8.47
N ALA A 141 9.36 3.14 7.74
CA ALA A 141 8.78 4.38 8.25
C ALA A 141 8.03 4.15 9.56
N LYS A 142 7.14 3.14 9.58
CA LYS A 142 6.36 2.79 10.78
C LYS A 142 7.23 2.34 11.95
N LEU A 143 8.22 1.49 11.73
CA LEU A 143 9.06 0.98 12.81
C LEU A 143 10.02 2.04 13.36
N SER A 144 10.50 2.95 12.51
CA SER A 144 11.29 4.12 12.94
C SER A 144 10.52 5.04 13.88
N ASP A 145 9.18 5.05 13.80
CA ASP A 145 8.30 5.88 14.62
C ASP A 145 8.11 5.37 16.07
N THR A 146 8.52 4.13 16.35
CA THR A 146 8.21 3.44 17.62
C THR A 146 8.93 4.04 18.84
N SER A 147 9.85 4.99 18.66
CA SER A 147 10.74 5.53 19.70
C SER A 147 10.13 6.64 20.59
N GLY A 148 8.85 6.98 20.44
CA GLY A 148 8.10 7.79 21.40
C GLY A 148 7.90 9.27 21.06
N ASN A 149 8.49 9.76 19.97
CA ASN A 149 8.22 11.09 19.38
C ASN A 149 7.78 10.92 17.91
N GLY A 150 6.80 10.03 17.69
CA GLY A 150 6.40 9.65 16.35
C GLY A 150 5.87 10.83 15.53
N TYR A 151 6.12 10.81 14.21
CA TYR A 151 5.66 11.82 13.29
C TYR A 151 4.13 11.77 13.16
N ASP A 152 3.45 12.86 13.54
CA ASP A 152 1.99 12.95 13.42
C ASP A 152 1.56 13.15 11.96
N TYR A 153 1.54 12.05 11.22
CA TYR A 153 1.06 12.00 9.83
C TYR A 153 -0.41 12.44 9.68
N ARG A 154 -1.20 12.46 10.77
CA ARG A 154 -2.62 12.87 10.72
C ARG A 154 -2.77 14.38 10.64
N SER A 155 -1.74 15.12 11.02
CA SER A 155 -1.70 16.59 10.93
C SER A 155 -1.28 17.11 9.55
N THR A 156 -0.53 16.31 8.77
CA THR A 156 0.08 16.72 7.49
C THR A 156 -0.37 15.84 6.32
N ILE A 157 0.04 14.58 6.30
CA ILE A 157 -0.13 13.65 5.17
C ILE A 157 -1.61 13.29 4.97
N ALA A 158 -2.35 13.05 6.05
CA ALA A 158 -3.77 12.73 5.97
C ALA A 158 -4.61 13.90 5.38
N PRO A 159 -4.50 15.15 5.86
CA PRO A 159 -5.19 16.28 5.23
C PRO A 159 -4.70 16.59 3.83
N TRP A 160 -3.40 16.44 3.53
CA TRP A 160 -2.88 16.54 2.16
C TRP A 160 -3.54 15.50 1.24
N SER A 161 -3.56 14.23 1.63
CA SER A 161 -4.15 13.14 0.86
C SER A 161 -5.63 13.40 0.53
N ARG A 162 -6.40 13.87 1.52
CA ARG A 162 -7.81 14.25 1.32
C ARG A 162 -7.98 15.44 0.37
N SER A 163 -7.08 16.42 0.44
CA SER A 163 -7.13 17.62 -0.40
C SER A 163 -7.03 17.32 -1.90
N LEU A 164 -6.35 16.21 -2.26
CA LEU A 164 -6.24 15.74 -3.63
C LEU A 164 -7.62 15.42 -4.24
N PHE A 165 -8.51 14.81 -3.45
CA PHE A 165 -9.86 14.43 -3.89
C PHE A 165 -10.84 15.61 -3.93
N THR A 166 -10.52 16.71 -3.24
CA THR A 166 -11.26 17.98 -3.37
C THR A 166 -10.73 18.87 -4.51
N LEU A 167 -9.79 18.36 -5.32
CA LEU A 167 -9.15 19.09 -6.42
C LEU A 167 -8.50 20.42 -5.99
N ASN A 168 -8.10 20.52 -4.72
CA ASN A 168 -7.42 21.67 -4.15
C ASN A 168 -6.22 21.17 -3.33
N PRO A 169 -5.13 20.76 -3.99
CA PRO A 169 -3.99 20.13 -3.34
C PRO A 169 -3.27 21.10 -2.41
N LYS A 170 -3.28 20.80 -1.11
CA LYS A 170 -2.57 21.57 -0.07
C LYS A 170 -1.12 21.14 0.03
N THR A 171 -0.30 21.50 -0.95
CA THR A 171 1.10 21.05 -1.06
C THR A 171 1.99 21.52 0.08
N GLU A 172 1.63 22.62 0.74
CA GLU A 172 2.28 23.18 1.91
C GLU A 172 2.28 22.20 3.11
N LEU A 173 1.31 21.29 3.18
CA LEU A 173 1.25 20.27 4.23
C LEU A 173 2.35 19.20 4.09
N MET A 174 3.01 19.14 2.93
CA MET A 174 4.12 18.22 2.68
C MET A 174 5.49 18.87 2.96
N GLU A 175 5.52 20.13 3.39
CA GLU A 175 6.76 20.81 3.78
C GLU A 175 7.27 20.29 5.12
N GLY A 176 8.53 19.87 5.14
CA GLY A 176 9.17 19.34 6.35
C GLY A 176 8.73 17.93 6.75
N VAL A 177 7.95 17.23 5.91
CA VAL A 177 7.71 15.79 6.08
C VAL A 177 9.04 15.05 6.00
N PRO A 178 9.38 14.18 6.97
CA PRO A 178 10.60 13.40 6.90
C PRO A 178 10.56 12.47 5.68
N VAL A 179 11.70 12.28 5.01
CA VAL A 179 11.80 11.54 3.73
C VAL A 179 11.26 10.10 3.76
N LEU A 180 11.18 9.50 4.94
CA LEU A 180 10.64 8.14 5.12
C LEU A 180 9.10 8.09 5.03
N TYR A 181 8.40 9.22 5.18
CA TYR A 181 6.95 9.36 5.18
C TYR A 181 6.43 9.95 3.87
#